data_AF-A0A953UZU3-F1
#
_entry.id   AF-A0A953UZU3-F1
#
_cell.length_a   1.000
_cell.length_b   1.000
_cell.length_c   1.000
_cell.angle_alpha   90.00
_cell.angle_beta   90.00
_cell.angle_gamma   90.00
#
_symmetry.space_group_name_H-M   'P 1'
#
loop_
_entity.id
_entity.type
_entity.pdbx_description
1 polymer ?
#
loop_
_entity_poly.entity_id
_entity_poly.type
_entity_poly.pdbx_seq_one_letter_code
_entity_poly.pdbx_strand_id
1 'polypeptide(L)' 'MSRLLGIVFIYAAMVLAWSGVGLFMLLAPARFGNLVHDNLQLSPEVHPGDWGKKLFLRVLGTGLLAFAIRIILRVLQM' A
#
# COMPACT_ATOMS: atom_id res chain seq x y z
N MET A 1 -0.14 -31.17 3.31
CA MET A 1 0.01 -30.29 2.13
C MET A 1 -0.96 -29.11 2.10
N SER A 2 -2.25 -29.27 2.39
CA SER A 2 -3.29 -28.22 2.24
C SER A 2 -3.11 -26.99 3.16
N ARG A 3 -2.62 -27.15 4.40
CA ARG A 3 -2.36 -26.01 5.30
C ARG A 3 -1.26 -25.07 4.80
N LEU A 4 -0.17 -25.62 4.25
CA LEU A 4 0.95 -24.85 3.72
C LEU A 4 0.52 -24.02 2.50
N LEU A 5 -0.25 -24.61 1.59
CA LEU A 5 -0.84 -23.90 0.45
C LEU A 5 -1.75 -22.74 0.89
N GLY A 6 -2.57 -22.95 1.92
CA GLY A 6 -3.41 -21.88 2.48
C GLY A 6 -2.58 -20.72 3.05
N ILE A 7 -1.49 -21.02 3.78
CA ILE A 7 -0.59 -20.01 4.34
C ILE A 7 0.09 -19.20 3.22
N VAL A 8 0.66 -19.88 2.23
CA VAL A 8 1.31 -19.22 1.09
C VAL A 8 0.33 -18.33 0.32
N PHE A 9 -0.91 -18.80 0.12
CA PHE A 9 -1.96 -18.01 -0.54
C PHE A 9 -2.29 -16.72 0.22
N ILE A 10 -2.44 -16.79 1.55
CA ILE A 10 -2.71 -15.62 2.39
C ILE A 10 -1.55 -14.62 2.30
N TYR A 11 -0.31 -15.10 2.40
CA TYR A 11 0.86 -14.22 2.29
C TYR A 11 0.97 -13.59 0.90
N ALA A 12 0.70 -14.34 -0.17
CA ALA A 12 0.67 -13.80 -1.53
C ALA A 12 -0.41 -12.72 -1.69
N ALA A 13 -1.62 -12.96 -1.18
CA ALA A 13 -2.71 -11.99 -1.20
C ALA A 13 -2.35 -10.72 -0.40
N MET A 14 -1.76 -10.86 0.79
CA MET A 14 -1.27 -9.73 1.60
C MET A 14 -0.23 -8.91 0.84
N VAL A 15 0.79 -9.57 0.27
CA VAL A 15 1.84 -8.89 -0.49
C VAL A 15 1.26 -8.13 -1.68
N LEU A 16 0.33 -8.73 -2.41
CA LEU A 16 -0.33 -8.09 -3.55
C LEU A 16 -1.17 -6.88 -3.10
N ALA A 17 -1.92 -7.01 -2.02
CA ALA A 17 -2.72 -5.92 -1.47
C ALA A 17 -1.82 -4.74 -1.05
N TRP A 18 -0.78 -5.00 -0.25
CA TRP A 18 0.13 -3.94 0.21
C TRP A 18 0.92 -3.30 -0.93
N SER A 19 1.37 -4.10 -1.90
CA SER A 19 2.08 -3.59 -3.08
C SER A 19 1.15 -2.75 -3.95
N GLY A 20 -0.09 -3.20 -4.18
CA GLY A 20 -1.08 -2.46 -4.96
C GLY A 20 -1.43 -1.10 -4.33
N VAL A 21 -1.67 -1.08 -3.02
CA VAL A 21 -1.92 0.17 -2.28
C VAL A 21 -0.69 1.09 -2.35
N GLY A 22 0.51 0.57 -2.09
CA GLY A 22 1.75 1.35 -2.16
C GLY A 22 2.03 1.92 -3.55
N LEU A 23 1.82 1.13 -4.61
CA LEU A 23 1.97 1.57 -6.00
C LEU A 23 0.95 2.67 -6.34
N PHE A 24 -0.30 2.50 -5.90
CA PHE A 24 -1.36 3.46 -6.18
C PHE A 24 -1.14 4.79 -5.45
N MET A 25 -0.61 4.77 -4.22
CA MET A 25 -0.13 5.96 -3.50
C MET A 25 1.00 6.68 -4.24
N LEU A 26 1.88 5.94 -4.95
CA LEU A 26 2.99 6.52 -5.72
C LEU A 26 2.56 7.14 -7.04
N LEU A 27 1.76 6.39 -7.81
CA LEU A 27 1.33 6.77 -9.15
C LEU A 27 0.26 7.86 -9.12
N ALA A 28 -0.70 7.76 -8.21
CA ALA A 28 -1.85 8.66 -8.14
C ALA A 28 -2.15 9.12 -6.70
N PRO A 29 -1.21 9.80 -6.02
CA PRO A 29 -1.38 10.22 -4.62
C PRO A 29 -2.64 11.07 -4.40
N ALA A 30 -2.96 11.97 -5.33
CA ALA A 30 -4.15 12.81 -5.20
C ALA A 30 -5.45 11.99 -5.28
N ARG A 31 -5.53 11.01 -6.19
CA ARG A 31 -6.71 10.13 -6.31
C ARG A 31 -6.85 9.23 -5.09
N PHE A 32 -5.75 8.69 -4.58
CA PHE A 32 -5.79 7.89 -3.37
C PHE A 32 -6.21 8.72 -2.15
N GLY A 33 -5.63 9.91 -1.98
CA GLY A 33 -6.00 10.82 -0.90
C GLY A 33 -7.48 11.18 -0.92
N ASN A 34 -8.03 11.46 -2.10
CA ASN A 34 -9.45 11.78 -2.25
C ASN A 34 -10.34 10.54 -2.06
N LEU A 35 -9.96 9.37 -2.58
CA LEU A 35 -10.71 8.12 -2.30
C LEU A 35 -10.74 7.81 -0.79
N VAL A 36 -9.63 8.02 -0.07
CA VAL A 36 -9.60 7.84 1.39
C VAL A 36 -10.43 8.89 2.10
N HIS A 37 -10.43 10.14 1.63
CA HIS A 37 -11.30 11.19 2.14
C HIS A 37 -12.78 10.81 1.96
N ASP A 38 -13.18 10.42 0.76
CA ASP A 38 -14.57 10.12 0.41
C ASP A 38 -15.11 8.89 1.15
N ASN A 39 -14.27 7.87 1.36
CA ASN A 39 -14.68 6.62 1.99
C ASN A 39 -14.53 6.61 3.52
N LEU A 40 -13.53 7.32 4.06
CA LEU A 40 -13.14 7.20 5.48
C LEU A 40 -13.14 8.54 6.21
N GLN A 41 -13.31 9.67 5.53
CA GLN A 41 -13.26 11.03 6.08
C GLN A 41 -11.99 11.33 6.92
N LEU A 42 -10.93 10.54 6.73
CA LEU A 42 -9.75 10.51 7.60
C LEU A 42 -8.73 11.63 7.32
N SER A 43 -8.78 12.27 6.15
CA SER A 43 -7.75 13.22 5.71
C SER A 43 -8.36 14.33 4.86
N PRO A 44 -7.92 15.59 4.95
CA PRO A 44 -8.45 16.68 4.12
C PRO A 44 -8.18 16.43 2.63
N GLU A 45 -9.12 16.83 1.77
CA GLU A 45 -9.00 16.72 0.30
C GLU A 45 -7.62 17.15 -0.21
N VAL A 46 -7.06 16.32 -1.09
CA VAL A 46 -5.73 16.54 -1.68
C VAL A 46 -5.93 17.30 -2.99
N HIS A 47 -5.67 18.60 -2.95
CA HIS A 47 -5.78 19.44 -4.13
C HIS A 47 -4.59 19.23 -5.08
N PRO A 48 -4.74 19.54 -6.39
CA PRO A 48 -3.65 19.47 -7.36
C PRO A 48 -2.43 20.32 -6.98
N GLY A 49 -2.61 21.40 -6.21
CA GLY A 49 -1.52 22.26 -5.72
C GLY A 49 -0.79 21.75 -4.46
N ASP A 50 -1.31 20.74 -3.77
CA ASP A 50 -0.78 20.29 -2.48
C ASP A 50 0.42 19.35 -2.66
N TRP A 51 1.59 19.91 -2.93
CA TRP A 51 2.84 19.15 -3.08
C TRP A 51 3.23 18.40 -1.81
N GLY A 52 3.04 18.99 -0.62
CA GLY A 52 3.39 18.37 0.66
C GLY A 52 2.55 17.12 0.96
N LYS A 53 1.23 17.19 0.79
CA LYS A 53 0.34 16.03 0.99
C LYS A 53 0.65 14.90 0.00
N LYS A 54 0.96 15.23 -1.25
CA LYS A 54 1.39 14.24 -2.25
C LYS A 54 2.73 13.59 -1.89
N LEU A 55 3.68 14.36 -1.37
CA LEU A 55 4.97 13.84 -0.94
C LEU A 55 4.80 12.89 0.25
N PHE A 56 3.98 13.27 1.23
CA PHE A 56 3.64 12.41 2.37
C PHE A 56 3.03 11.08 1.91
N LEU A 57 2.05 11.12 1.00
CA LEU A 57 1.45 9.90 0.44
C LEU A 57 2.45 9.04 -0.32
N ARG A 58 3.38 9.64 -1.07
CA ARG A 58 4.46 8.90 -1.75
C ARG A 58 5.40 8.24 -0.76
N VAL A 59 5.80 8.95 0.30
CA VAL A 59 6.64 8.37 1.37
C VAL A 59 5.93 7.20 2.04
N LEU A 60 4.63 7.36 2.35
CA LEU A 60 3.81 6.30 2.92
C LEU A 60 3.71 5.09 1.98
N GLY A 61 3.52 5.33 0.69
CA GLY A 61 3.53 4.31 -0.36
C GLY A 61 4.87 3.59 -0.51
N THR A 62 5.99 4.32 -0.45
CA THR A 62 7.33 3.70 -0.44
C THR A 62 7.56 2.85 0.80
N GLY A 63 7.08 3.29 1.98
CA GLY A 63 7.16 2.53 3.22
C GLY A 63 6.35 1.24 3.13
N LEU A 64 5.16 1.30 2.55
CA LEU A 64 4.30 0.15 2.28
C LEU A 64 4.93 -0.86 1.31
N LEU A 65 5.58 -0.38 0.25
CA LEU A 65 6.31 -1.26 -0.67
C LEU A 65 7.53 -1.89 -0.01
N ALA A 66 8.31 -1.12 0.76
CA ALA A 66 9.43 -1.66 1.52
C ALA A 66 8.96 -2.73 2.52
N PHE A 67 7.81 -2.51 3.16
CA PHE A 67 7.17 -3.49 4.02
C PHE A 67 6.73 -4.75 3.28
N ALA A 68 6.10 -4.61 2.10
CA ALA A 68 5.73 -5.74 1.26
C ALA A 68 6.95 -6.55 0.83
N ILE A 69 8.04 -5.90 0.39
CA ILE A 69 9.31 -6.55 0.07
C ILE A 69 9.86 -7.32 1.28
N ARG A 70 9.82 -6.70 2.47
CA ARG A 70 10.28 -7.36 3.70
C ARG A 70 9.46 -8.60 4.04
N ILE A 71 8.15 -8.60 3.80
CA ILE A 71 7.30 -9.79 3.95
C ILE A 71 7.76 -10.89 2.99
N ILE A 72 7.98 -10.57 1.71
CA ILE A 72 8.43 -11.55 0.71
C ILE A 72 9.76 -12.19 1.16
N LEU A 73 10.73 -11.38 1.59
CA LEU A 73 12.02 -11.88 2.07
C LEU A 73 11.86 -12.81 3.28
N ARG A 74 10.96 -12.48 4.21
CA ARG A 74 10.69 -13.32 5.38
C ARG A 74 10.00 -14.62 5.01
N VAL A 75 9.09 -14.61 4.03
CA VAL A 75 8.40 -15.82 3.53
C VAL A 75 9.38 -16.73 2.79
N LEU A 76 10.33 -16.17 2.03
CA LEU A 76 11.35 -16.94 1.33
C LEU A 76 12.35 -17.63 2.27
N GLN A 77 12.53 -17.09 3.48
CA GLN A 77 13.42 -17.63 4.52
C GLN A 77 12.74 -18.68 5.43
N MET A 78 11.43 -18.91 5.28
CA MET A 78 10.68 -19.95 6.01
C MET A 78 10.78 -21.30 5.29
#